data_AF-A0A848L757-F1
#
_entry.id   AF-A0A848L757-F1
#
_cell.length_a   1.000
_cell.length_b   1.000
_cell.length_c   1.000
_cell.angle_alpha   90.00
_cell.angle_beta   90.00
_cell.angle_gamma   90.00
#
_symmetry.space_group_name_H-M   'P 1'
#
loop_
_entity.id
_entity.type
_entity.pdbx_description
1 polymer ?
#
loop_
_entity_poly.entity_id
_entity_poly.type
_entity_poly.pdbx_seq_one_letter_code
_entity_poly.pdbx_strand_id
1 'polypeptide(L)'
;MAAFDDDELERYYRLMEERTAARAADSTTRRLHRRIADELVGCPTPSKTAFTSRADAAAAITSMSVGTWRTVSLRTYRCQCGSWHLTSSTRDD
;
A
#
# COMPACT_ATOMS: atom_id res chain seq x y z
N MET A 1 26.01 -3.21 -31.01
CA MET A 1 25.15 -2.45 -30.09
C MET A 1 24.09 -1.78 -30.94
N ALA A 2 22.85 -2.26 -30.91
CA ALA A 2 21.76 -1.60 -31.61
C ALA A 2 21.49 -0.27 -30.89
N ALA A 3 21.64 0.85 -31.60
CA ALA A 3 21.11 2.12 -31.12
C ALA A 3 19.59 1.97 -31.13
N PHE A 4 18.96 2.22 -29.97
CA PHE A 4 17.51 2.28 -29.89
C PHE A 4 17.00 3.32 -30.88
N ASP A 5 15.96 2.97 -31.62
CA ASP A 5 15.29 3.91 -32.51
C ASP A 5 14.69 5.06 -31.66
N ASP A 6 14.84 6.31 -32.11
CA ASP A 6 14.41 7.49 -31.33
C ASP A 6 12.89 7.41 -31.03
N ASP A 7 12.11 6.82 -31.94
CA ASP A 7 10.68 6.56 -31.77
C ASP A 7 10.37 5.47 -30.72
N GLU A 8 11.26 4.49 -30.55
CA GLU A 8 11.15 3.50 -29.47
C GLU A 8 11.47 4.14 -28.11
N LEU A 9 12.48 5.01 -28.09
CA LEU A 9 12.89 5.74 -26.90
C LEU A 9 11.80 6.71 -26.44
N GLU A 10 11.18 7.47 -27.34
CA GLU A 10 10.11 8.39 -27.01
C GLU A 10 8.87 7.65 -26.46
N ARG A 11 8.49 6.51 -27.06
CA ARG A 11 7.39 5.68 -26.56
C ARG A 11 7.66 5.14 -25.16
N TYR A 12 8.89 4.73 -24.90
CA TYR A 12 9.29 4.26 -23.58
C TYR A 12 9.19 5.37 -22.53
N TYR A 13 9.70 6.56 -22.84
CA TYR A 13 9.61 7.70 -21.91
C TYR A 13 8.16 8.10 -21.65
N ARG A 14 7.31 8.16 -22.67
CA ARG A 14 5.88 8.47 -22.51
C ARG A 14 5.18 7.48 -21.57
N LEU A 15 5.43 6.18 -21.73
CA LEU A 15 4.88 5.15 -20.84
C LEU A 15 5.37 5.29 -19.40
N MET A 16 6.64 5.66 -19.21
CA MET A 16 7.20 5.91 -17.88
C MET A 16 6.61 7.16 -17.22
N GLU A 17 6.39 8.23 -17.97
CA GLU A 17 5.72 9.44 -17.50
C GLU A 17 4.28 9.15 -17.06
N GLU A 18 3.50 8.43 -17.88
CA GLU A 18 2.12 8.04 -17.54
C GLU A 18 2.05 7.22 -16.25
N ARG A 19 2.93 6.21 -16.12
CA ARG A 19 3.02 5.39 -14.89
C ARG A 19 3.44 6.22 -13.68
N THR A 20 4.32 7.18 -13.88
CA THR A 20 4.79 8.06 -12.80
C THR A 20 3.71 9.05 -12.38
N ALA A 21 2.96 9.61 -13.34
CA ALA A 21 1.82 10.48 -13.08
C ALA A 21 0.71 9.76 -12.32
N ALA A 22 0.37 8.52 -12.70
CA ALA A 22 -0.62 7.71 -11.98
C ALA A 22 -0.19 7.43 -10.53
N ARG A 23 1.10 7.12 -10.30
CA ARG A 23 1.65 6.96 -8.94
C ARG A 23 1.66 8.26 -8.14
N ALA A 24 1.95 9.39 -8.78
CA ALA A 24 1.95 10.71 -8.14
C ALA A 24 0.54 11.13 -7.70
N ALA A 25 -0.46 10.90 -8.56
CA ALA A 25 -1.87 11.14 -8.24
C ALA A 25 -2.32 10.29 -7.03
N ASP A 26 -2.04 8.99 -7.05
CA ASP A 26 -2.35 8.09 -5.94
C ASP A 26 -1.63 8.47 -4.63
N SER A 27 -0.38 8.94 -4.72
CA SER A 27 0.36 9.43 -3.55
C SER A 27 -0.25 10.70 -2.95
N THR A 28 -0.81 11.58 -3.78
CA THR A 28 -1.46 12.82 -3.35
C THR A 28 -2.76 12.52 -2.61
N THR A 29 -3.58 11.61 -3.15
CA THR A 29 -4.81 11.14 -2.49
C THR A 29 -4.50 10.48 -1.14
N ARG A 30 -3.47 9.63 -1.07
CA ARG A 30 -3.02 9.02 0.20
C ARG A 30 -2.56 10.06 1.22
N ARG A 31 -1.84 11.11 0.80
CA ARG A 31 -1.42 12.20 1.70
C ARG A 31 -2.61 12.99 2.24
N LEU A 32 -3.62 13.25 1.40
CA LEU A 32 -4.82 13.98 1.80
C LEU A 32 -5.64 13.16 2.82
N HIS A 33 -5.86 11.87 2.55
CA HIS A 33 -6.51 10.97 3.52
C HIS A 33 -5.71 10.86 4.82
N ARG A 34 -4.38 10.91 4.76
CA ARG A 34 -3.54 10.95 5.96
C ARG A 34 -3.77 12.19 6.80
N ARG A 35 -3.80 13.38 6.19
CA ARG A 35 -4.06 14.65 6.91
C ARG A 35 -5.43 14.67 7.56
N ILE A 36 -6.47 14.30 6.82
CA ILE A 36 -7.85 14.30 7.30
C ILE A 36 -7.99 13.42 8.55
N ALA A 37 -7.36 12.25 8.53
CA ALA A 37 -7.45 11.38 9.68
C ALA A 37 -6.55 11.81 10.83
N ASP A 38 -5.35 12.36 10.59
CA ASP A 38 -4.52 12.93 11.66
C ASP A 38 -5.27 14.05 12.43
N GLU A 39 -6.07 14.85 11.71
CA GLU A 39 -6.92 15.89 12.31
C GLU A 39 -8.17 15.35 13.04
N LEU A 40 -8.77 14.25 12.57
CA LEU A 40 -10.07 13.78 13.08
C LEU A 40 -9.98 12.62 14.07
N VAL A 41 -8.98 11.77 13.95
CA VAL A 41 -8.85 10.52 14.70
C VAL A 41 -7.36 10.21 14.73
N GLY A 42 -6.65 10.44 15.85
CA GLY A 42 -5.20 10.25 16.04
C GLY A 42 -4.64 8.84 15.75
N CYS A 43 -4.99 8.28 14.61
CA CYS A 43 -4.56 7.04 14.04
C CYS A 43 -3.30 7.35 13.23
N PRO A 44 -2.14 6.82 13.61
CA PRO A 44 -0.90 7.04 12.85
C PRO A 44 -0.94 6.44 11.44
N THR A 45 -1.89 5.53 11.15
CA THR A 45 -2.00 4.83 9.86
C THR A 45 -3.43 4.83 9.30
N PRO A 46 -3.96 5.99 8.93
CA PRO A 46 -5.36 6.09 8.51
C PRO A 46 -5.63 5.56 7.11
N SER A 47 -4.58 5.45 6.29
CA SER A 47 -4.66 4.83 4.98
C SER A 47 -4.67 3.29 5.04
N LYS A 48 -4.47 2.68 6.22
CA LYS A 48 -4.56 1.23 6.39
C LYS A 48 -5.97 0.83 6.77
N THR A 49 -6.41 -0.34 6.29
CA THR A 49 -7.71 -0.91 6.67
C THR A 49 -7.80 -1.08 8.19
N ALA A 50 -8.85 -0.52 8.77
CA ALA A 50 -9.18 -0.63 10.18
C ALA A 50 -10.19 -1.76 10.39
N PHE A 51 -9.85 -2.73 11.22
CA PHE A 51 -10.72 -3.85 11.60
C PHE A 51 -11.27 -3.62 13.01
N THR A 52 -12.54 -3.98 13.22
CA THR A 52 -13.23 -3.80 14.51
C THR A 52 -12.74 -4.80 15.55
N SER A 53 -12.43 -6.04 15.14
CA SER A 53 -11.93 -7.09 16.02
C SER A 53 -10.64 -7.74 15.53
N ARG A 54 -9.92 -8.39 16.46
CA ARG A 54 -8.73 -9.21 16.13
C ARG A 54 -9.09 -10.36 15.18
N ALA A 55 -10.28 -10.94 15.34
CA ALA A 55 -10.75 -12.05 14.52
C ALA A 55 -10.95 -11.62 13.07
N ASP A 56 -11.53 -10.44 12.84
CA ASP A 56 -11.71 -9.88 11.49
C ASP A 56 -10.36 -9.63 10.81
N ALA A 57 -9.40 -9.07 11.57
CA ALA A 57 -8.05 -8.84 11.07
C ALA A 57 -7.33 -10.17 10.74
N ALA A 58 -7.53 -11.21 11.54
CA ALA A 58 -6.96 -12.54 11.30
C ALA A 58 -7.60 -13.20 10.06
N ALA A 59 -8.91 -13.09 9.89
CA ALA A 59 -9.62 -13.58 8.71
C ALA A 59 -9.11 -12.91 7.43
N ALA A 60 -8.84 -11.60 7.48
CA ALA A 60 -8.24 -10.87 6.37
C ALA A 60 -6.81 -11.34 6.01
N ILE A 61 -5.99 -11.71 7.00
CA ILE A 61 -4.68 -12.34 6.73
C ILE A 61 -4.87 -13.69 6.03
N THR A 62 -5.82 -14.50 6.49
CA THR A 62 -6.10 -15.80 5.87
C THR A 62 -6.59 -15.66 4.43
N SER A 63 -7.41 -14.66 4.11
CA SER A 63 -7.82 -14.43 2.72
C SER A 63 -6.67 -13.91 1.84
N MET A 64 -5.79 -13.06 2.39
CA MET A 64 -4.62 -12.53 1.69
C MET A 64 -3.53 -13.59 1.46
N SER A 65 -3.39 -14.58 2.35
CA SER A 65 -2.36 -15.64 2.25
C SER A 65 -2.66 -16.66 1.15
N VAL A 66 -3.92 -16.75 0.69
CA VAL A 66 -4.31 -17.64 -0.41
C VAL A 66 -3.88 -17.08 -1.78
N GLY A 67 -3.65 -15.76 -1.89
CA GLY A 67 -3.26 -15.08 -3.13
C GLY A 67 -1.75 -14.92 -3.36
N THR A 68 -1.38 -13.99 -4.25
CA THR A 68 0.01 -13.68 -4.69
C THR A 68 0.95 -13.20 -3.57
N TRP A 69 0.44 -13.01 -2.35
CA TRP A 69 1.12 -12.39 -1.22
C TRP A 69 1.78 -13.42 -0.28
N ARG A 70 1.93 -14.68 -0.71
CA ARG A 70 2.55 -15.77 0.07
C ARG A 70 3.95 -15.46 0.60
N THR A 71 4.67 -14.54 -0.03
CA THR A 71 6.03 -14.15 0.34
C THR A 71 6.08 -13.21 1.54
N VAL A 72 4.97 -12.55 1.92
CA VAL A 72 4.96 -11.57 3.01
C VAL A 72 4.24 -12.14 4.22
N SER A 73 4.94 -12.24 5.36
CA SER A 73 4.30 -12.55 6.64
C SER A 73 3.56 -11.33 7.15
N LEU A 74 2.24 -11.44 7.34
CA LEU A 74 1.42 -10.38 7.93
C LEU A 74 1.17 -10.67 9.42
N ARG A 75 1.12 -9.62 10.22
CA ARG A 75 0.79 -9.63 11.65
C ARG A 75 -0.33 -8.63 11.94
N THR A 76 -1.12 -8.92 12.96
CA THR A 76 -2.15 -8.00 13.47
C THR A 76 -1.61 -7.23 14.67
N TYR A 77 -1.97 -5.96 14.80
CA TYR A 77 -1.68 -5.16 16.00
C TYR A 77 -2.87 -4.24 16.32
N ARG A 78 -3.03 -3.89 17.60
CA ARG A 78 -4.01 -2.89 18.04
C ARG A 78 -3.41 -1.50 17.90
N CYS A 79 -4.02 -0.67 17.07
CA CYS A 79 -3.58 0.69 16.82
C CYS A 79 -4.02 1.62 17.96
N GLN A 80 -3.35 2.77 18.11
CA GLN A 80 -3.70 3.81 19.09
C GLN A 80 -5.10 4.39 18.86
N CYS A 81 -5.63 4.31 17.63
CA CYS A 81 -7.01 4.69 17.34
C CYS A 81 -8.07 3.71 17.89
N GLY A 82 -7.66 2.59 18.47
CA GLY A 82 -8.55 1.57 19.03
C GLY A 82 -8.88 0.42 18.08
N SER A 83 -8.67 0.57 16.77
CA SER A 83 -8.90 -0.47 15.76
C SER A 83 -7.74 -1.46 15.62
N TRP A 84 -8.01 -2.61 15.01
CA TRP A 84 -7.02 -3.62 14.63
C TRP A 84 -6.50 -3.36 13.22
N HIS A 85 -5.18 -3.38 13.04
CA HIS A 85 -4.53 -3.08 11.76
C HIS A 85 -3.56 -4.21 11.38
N LEU A 86 -3.25 -4.31 10.09
CA LEU A 86 -2.26 -5.24 9.57
C LEU A 86 -0.91 -4.57 9.37
N THR A 87 0.16 -5.31 9.65
CA THR A 87 1.52 -4.93 9.30
C THR A 87 2.24 -6.10 8.66
N SER A 88 3.02 -5.83 7.62
CA SER A 88 3.98 -6.80 7.12
C SER A 88 5.18 -6.86 8.07
N SER A 89 5.72 -8.07 8.26
CA SER A 89 7.09 -8.29 8.72
C SER A 89 7.84 -8.93 7.57
N THR A 90 9.00 -8.36 7.20
CA THR A 90 9.97 -9.09 6.38
C THR A 90 10.38 -10.31 7.18
N ARG A 91 10.21 -11.50 6.61
CA ARG A 91 10.94 -12.68 7.06
C ARG A 91 12.37 -12.46 6.59
N ASP A 92 13.24 -11.98 7.47
CA ASP A 92 14.68 -12.24 7.33
C ASP A 92 14.83 -13.75 7.55
N ASP A 93 15.11 -14.48 6.48
CA ASP A 93 15.67 -15.83 6.50
C ASP A 93 16.97 -15.78 5.69
#